data_AF-A0A9W3JZS7-F1
#
_entry.id   AF-A0A9W3JZS7-F1
#
_cell.length_a   1.000
_cell.length_b   1.000
_cell.length_c   1.000
_cell.angle_alpha   90.00
_cell.angle_beta   90.00
_cell.angle_gamma   90.00
#
_symmetry.space_group_name_H-M   'P 1'
#
loop_
_entity.id
_entity.type
_entity.pdbx_description
1 polymer ?
#
loop_
_entity_poly.entity_id
_entity_poly.type
_entity_poly.pdbx_seq_one_letter_code
_entity_poly.pdbx_strand_id
1 'polypeptide(L)' 'MKKSEIVALSNEKLVTELLWNTIRGTKEVNSMRGLTKQTYKESQWLLEETAKRFDLNLEEIQEEMSK' A
#
# COMPACT_ATOMS: atom_id res chain seq x y z
N MET A 1 -3.63 6.79 7.55
CA MET A 1 -2.93 5.93 8.51
C MET A 1 -1.49 6.36 8.64
N LYS A 2 -0.97 6.33 9.86
CA LYS A 2 0.45 6.45 10.20
C LYS A 2 1.10 5.08 10.07
N LYS A 3 2.42 5.04 9.87
CA LYS A 3 3.20 3.79 9.80
C LYS A 3 3.01 2.90 11.04
N SER A 4 2.93 3.50 12.24
CA SER A 4 2.70 2.75 13.49
C SER A 4 1.35 2.02 13.53
N GLU A 5 0.32 2.58 12.90
CA GLU A 5 -1.01 1.97 12.83
C GLU A 5 -1.00 0.75 11.89
N ILE A 6 -0.22 0.83 10.80
CA ILE A 6 -0.05 -0.26 9.84
C ILE A 6 0.67 -1.46 10.47
N VAL A 7 1.74 -1.20 11.22
CA VAL A 7 2.50 -2.24 11.94
C VAL A 7 1.63 -2.96 13.00
N ALA A 8 0.59 -2.31 13.51
CA ALA A 8 -0.31 -2.90 14.49
C ALA A 8 -1.45 -3.73 13.87
N LEU A 9 -1.64 -3.72 12.54
CA LEU A 9 -2.70 -4.47 11.88
C LEU A 9 -2.48 -5.99 12.01
N SER A 10 -3.57 -6.77 12.02
CA SER A 10 -3.49 -8.21 11.74
C SER A 10 -3.14 -8.46 10.27
N ASN A 11 -2.78 -9.70 9.92
CA ASN A 11 -2.45 -10.03 8.53
C ASN A 11 -3.65 -9.87 7.58
N GLU A 12 -4.85 -10.28 8.01
CA GLU A 12 -6.09 -10.11 7.25
C GLU A 12 -6.38 -8.63 7.02
N LYS A 13 -6.16 -7.79 8.04
CA LYS A 13 -6.32 -6.35 7.90
C LYS A 13 -5.25 -5.70 7.05
N LEU A 14 -4.01 -6.13 7.16
CA LEU A 14 -2.93 -5.63 6.31
C LEU A 14 -3.24 -5.86 4.83
N VAL A 15 -3.67 -7.08 4.45
CA VAL A 15 -4.08 -7.40 3.08
C VAL A 15 -5.32 -6.61 2.65
N THR A 16 -6.32 -6.49 3.53
CA THR A 16 -7.55 -5.71 3.26
C THR A 16 -7.24 -4.23 3.01
N GLU A 17 -6.37 -3.63 3.82
CA GLU A 17 -5.96 -2.23 3.68
C GLU A 17 -5.11 -2.02 2.42
N LEU A 18 -4.30 -3.00 2.03
CA LEU A 18 -3.53 -2.95 0.79
C LEU A 18 -4.46 -2.90 -0.44
N LEU A 19 -5.51 -3.74 -0.48
CA LEU A 19 -6.56 -3.70 -1.51
C LEU A 19 -7.31 -2.36 -1.52
N TRP A 20 -7.76 -1.88 -0.36
CA TRP A 20 -8.49 -0.61 -0.28
C TRP A 20 -7.64 0.59 -0.65
N ASN A 21 -6.37 0.61 -0.27
CA ASN A 21 -5.43 1.65 -0.63
C ASN A 21 -5.27 1.72 -2.16
N THR A 22 -5.12 0.59 -2.83
CA THR A 22 -5.06 0.51 -4.30
C THR A 22 -6.33 1.06 -4.95
N ILE A 23 -7.51 0.62 -4.50
CA ILE A 23 -8.79 1.13 -5.02
C ILE A 23 -8.90 2.65 -4.85
N ARG A 24 -8.52 3.16 -3.69
CA ARG A 24 -8.52 4.61 -3.43
C ARG A 24 -7.50 5.33 -4.33
N GLY A 25 -6.29 4.79 -4.48
CA GLY A 25 -5.27 5.32 -5.37
C GLY A 25 -5.77 5.43 -6.81
N THR A 26 -6.41 4.39 -7.34
CA THR A 26 -7.03 4.41 -8.68
C THR A 26 -8.09 5.50 -8.79
N LYS A 27 -8.96 5.65 -7.80
CA LYS A 27 -9.99 6.71 -7.79
C LYS A 27 -9.37 8.11 -7.75
N GLU A 28 -8.29 8.30 -6.97
CA GLU A 28 -7.58 9.58 -6.88
C GLU A 28 -6.89 9.94 -8.20
N VAL A 29 -6.20 8.99 -8.83
CA VAL A 29 -5.56 9.17 -10.13
C VAL A 29 -6.58 9.52 -11.21
N ASN A 30 -7.74 8.85 -11.21
CA ASN A 30 -8.82 9.12 -12.16
C ASN A 30 -9.62 10.40 -11.83
N SER A 31 -9.30 11.08 -10.73
CA SER A 31 -9.91 12.36 -10.37
C SER A 31 -9.08 13.52 -10.91
N MET A 32 -9.71 14.69 -11.09
CA MET A 32 -9.02 15.94 -11.46
C MET A 32 -7.95 16.39 -10.44
N ARG A 33 -7.94 15.82 -9.23
CA ARG A 33 -7.02 16.19 -8.14
C ARG A 33 -5.72 15.37 -8.15
N GLY A 34 -5.69 14.24 -8.86
CA GLY A 34 -4.55 13.33 -8.88
C GLY A 34 -4.31 12.59 -7.56
N LEU A 35 -3.27 11.74 -7.56
CA LEU A 35 -2.88 10.94 -6.40
C LEU A 35 -2.38 11.81 -5.25
N THR A 36 -2.93 11.61 -4.05
CA THR A 36 -2.48 12.33 -2.86
C THR A 36 -1.16 11.77 -2.34
N LYS A 37 -0.30 12.65 -1.80
CA LYS A 37 0.95 12.24 -1.12
C LYS A 37 0.68 11.27 0.05
N GLN A 38 -0.47 11.37 0.68
CA GLN A 38 -0.85 10.50 1.79
C GLN A 38 -1.16 9.09 1.32
N THR A 39 -1.98 8.94 0.27
CA THR A 39 -2.30 7.62 -0.29
C THR A 39 -1.04 6.92 -0.81
N TYR A 40 -0.14 7.66 -1.47
CA TYR A 40 1.17 7.13 -1.89
C TYR A 40 2.02 6.63 -0.72
N LYS A 41 2.16 7.42 0.36
CA LYS A 41 2.92 7.01 1.55
C LYS A 41 2.32 5.77 2.21
N GLU A 42 0.99 5.72 2.32
CA GLU A 42 0.29 4.56 2.89
C GLU A 42 0.51 3.31 2.04
N SER A 43 0.48 3.42 0.72
CA SER A 43 0.80 2.31 -0.19
C SER A 43 2.20 1.73 0.09
N GLN A 44 3.22 2.61 0.19
CA GLN A 44 4.58 2.18 0.47
C GLN A 44 4.71 1.49 1.84
N TRP A 45 4.12 2.06 2.90
CA TRP A 45 4.18 1.46 4.23
C TRP A 45 3.43 0.12 4.31
N LEU A 46 2.31 -0.03 3.61
CA LEU A 46 1.57 -1.28 3.53
C LEU A 46 2.38 -2.36 2.78
N LEU A 47 3.03 -1.99 1.68
CA LEU A 47 3.90 -2.90 0.91
C LEU A 47 5.13 -3.32 1.72
N GLU A 48 5.82 -2.39 2.37
CA GLU A 48 6.95 -2.67 3.26
C GLU A 48 6.58 -3.68 4.37
N GLU A 49 5.47 -3.44 5.07
CA GLU A 49 5.03 -4.30 6.16
C GLU A 49 4.56 -5.67 5.64
N THR A 50 3.92 -5.71 4.47
CA THR A 50 3.51 -6.97 3.82
C THR A 50 4.74 -7.78 3.43
N ALA A 51 5.69 -7.18 2.72
CA ALA A 51 6.92 -7.85 2.32
C ALA A 51 7.68 -8.41 3.52
N LYS A 52 7.80 -7.62 4.59
CA LYS A 52 8.43 -8.06 5.84
C LYS A 52 7.73 -9.25 6.50
N ARG A 53 6.39 -9.27 6.57
CA ARG A 53 5.64 -10.31 7.30
C ARG A 53 5.52 -11.62 6.55
N PHE A 54 5.48 -11.55 5.23
CA PHE A 54 5.30 -12.71 4.36
C PHE A 54 6.61 -13.16 3.72
N ASP A 55 7.75 -12.59 4.14
CA ASP A 55 9.09 -12.88 3.62
C ASP A 55 9.17 -12.75 2.09
N LEU A 56 8.65 -11.63 1.57
CA LEU A 56 8.60 -11.35 0.13
C LEU A 56 9.69 -10.35 -0.26
N ASN A 57 10.16 -10.46 -1.49
CA ASN A 57 11.07 -9.47 -2.08
C ASN A 57 10.27 -8.21 -2.49
N LEU A 58 10.45 -7.12 -1.74
CA LEU A 58 9.77 -5.85 -2.02
C LEU A 58 10.15 -5.26 -3.38
N GLU A 59 11.42 -5.41 -3.80
CA GLU A 59 11.90 -4.87 -5.08
C GLU A 59 11.22 -5.59 -6.25
N GLU A 60 11.14 -6.92 -6.22
CA GLU A 60 10.41 -7.71 -7.22
C GLU A 60 8.93 -7.31 -7.28
N ILE A 61 8.26 -7.10 -6.13
CA ILE A 61 6.87 -6.64 -6.11
C ILE A 61 6.73 -5.28 -6.80
N GLN A 62 7.63 -4.33 -6.50
CA GLN A 62 7.59 -3.00 -7.07
C GLN A 62 7.88 -3.01 -8.58
N GLU A 63 8.79 -3.87 -9.04
CA GLU A 63 9.06 -4.06 -10.46
C GLU A 63 7.83 -4.61 -11.18
N GLU A 64 7.17 -5.65 -10.65
CA GLU A 64 5.95 -6.20 -11.25
C GLU A 64 4.80 -5.19 -11.30
N MET A 65 4.67 -4.33 -10.29
CA MET A 65 3.65 -3.27 -10.28
C MET A 65 3.95 -2.10 -11.24
N SER A 66 5.20 -1.98 -11.71
CA SER A 66 5.63 -0.92 -12.62
C SER A 66 5.52 -1.32 -14.10
N LYS A 67 5.21 -2.59 -14.38
CA LYS A 67 4.93 -3.12 -15.72
C LYS A 67 3.50 -2.80 -16.15
#